data_AF-M1QBL9-F1
#
_entry.id   AF-M1QBL9-F1
#
_cell.length_a   1.000
_cell.length_b   1.000
_cell.length_c   1.000
_cell.angle_alpha   90.00
_cell.angle_beta   90.00
_cell.angle_gamma   90.00
#
_symmetry.space_group_name_H-M   'P 1'
#
loop_
_entity.id
_entity.type
_entity.pdbx_description
1 polymer ?
#
loop_
_entity_poly.entity_id
_entity_poly.type
_entity_poly.pdbx_seq_one_letter_code
_entity_poly.pdbx_strand_id
1 'polypeptide(L)'
;MLGEYTAWNEEASRTGAERLGRLMRMTPIEFCTSVKEKVARNMALHLLSYILTAVPCESIEKILDGDYPAKFKLQVPVVLLGGPVRAHRKELEELIDADILVPEHAEVGNAVGALLGKGIKRAEILIRPESLMSPDRDFLVFAPGSRLKFETYSKALEKATEIGKKLVEDYMKECGLSGNQVEISSEKKTVSPDGWNHPPMETNLLVVGVGMRELHV
;
A
#
# COMPACT_ATOMS: atom_id res chain seq x y z
N MET A 1 -16.80 28.61 -2.53
CA MET A 1 -17.66 28.75 -1.33
C MET A 1 -16.86 29.01 -0.06
N LEU A 2 -16.04 28.07 0.44
CA LEU A 2 -15.19 28.31 1.63
C LEU A 2 -13.83 28.98 1.31
N GLY A 3 -13.46 29.07 0.03
CA GLY A 3 -12.22 29.71 -0.42
C GLY A 3 -10.97 28.83 -0.32
N GLU A 4 -11.09 27.64 0.27
CA GLU A 4 -9.95 26.75 0.54
C GLU A 4 -9.58 25.82 -0.61
N TYR A 5 -10.55 25.55 -1.50
CA TYR A 5 -10.37 24.78 -2.73
C TYR A 5 -11.33 25.31 -3.79
N THR A 6 -10.78 25.86 -4.87
CA THR A 6 -11.54 26.58 -5.92
C THR A 6 -11.29 26.00 -7.31
N ALA A 7 -10.86 24.74 -7.41
CA ALA A 7 -10.70 24.10 -8.71
C ALA A 7 -12.06 23.96 -9.42
N TRP A 8 -12.03 23.98 -10.75
CA TRP A 8 -13.19 23.81 -11.63
C TRP A 8 -14.18 24.99 -11.62
N ASN A 9 -15.48 24.74 -11.62
CA ASN A 9 -16.52 25.76 -11.76
C ASN A 9 -17.11 26.15 -10.39
N GLU A 10 -16.68 27.29 -9.85
CA GLU A 10 -17.13 27.79 -8.56
C GLU A 10 -18.62 28.19 -8.54
N GLU A 11 -19.14 28.72 -9.65
CA GLU A 11 -20.54 29.15 -9.77
C GLU A 11 -21.50 27.94 -9.69
N ALA A 12 -21.12 26.83 -10.33
CA ALA A 12 -21.84 25.57 -10.23
C ALA A 12 -21.82 25.03 -8.78
N SER A 13 -20.66 25.08 -8.10
CA SER A 13 -20.57 24.69 -6.68
C SER A 13 -21.44 25.56 -5.78
N ARG A 14 -21.49 26.88 -6.04
CA ARG A 14 -22.32 27.83 -5.28
C ARG A 14 -23.80 27.55 -5.45
N THR A 15 -24.26 27.38 -6.68
CA THR A 15 -25.65 27.04 -6.98
C THR A 15 -26.04 25.70 -6.35
N GLY A 16 -25.14 24.71 -6.39
CA GLY A 16 -25.33 23.42 -5.71
C GLY A 16 -25.49 23.57 -4.19
N ALA A 17 -24.57 24.30 -3.55
CA ALA A 17 -24.61 24.57 -2.11
C ALA A 17 -25.88 25.34 -1.70
N GLU A 18 -26.34 26.28 -2.51
CA GLU A 18 -27.60 27.01 -2.24
C GLU A 18 -28.82 26.10 -2.29
N ARG A 19 -28.92 25.24 -3.31
CA ARG A 19 -30.06 24.30 -3.43
C ARG A 19 -30.07 23.28 -2.29
N LEU A 20 -28.92 22.68 -2.00
CA LEU A 20 -28.80 21.66 -0.94
C LEU A 20 -28.94 22.27 0.46
N GLY A 21 -28.35 23.44 0.69
CA GLY A 21 -28.50 24.19 1.94
C GLY A 21 -29.97 24.50 2.23
N ARG A 22 -30.73 24.97 1.23
CA ARG A 22 -32.18 25.21 1.38
C ARG A 22 -32.95 23.95 1.80
N LEU A 23 -32.64 22.79 1.20
CA LEU A 23 -33.28 21.53 1.57
C LEU A 23 -33.00 21.13 3.03
N MET A 24 -31.81 21.45 3.52
CA MET A 24 -31.37 21.18 4.90
C MET A 24 -31.68 22.30 5.89
N ARG A 25 -32.34 23.38 5.44
CA ARG A 25 -32.60 24.60 6.22
C ARG A 25 -31.31 25.23 6.79
N MET A 26 -30.24 25.17 6.00
CA MET A 26 -28.93 25.75 6.31
C MET A 26 -28.59 26.83 5.28
N THR A 27 -27.79 27.82 5.68
CA THR A 27 -27.12 28.69 4.72
C THR A 27 -26.14 27.87 3.87
N PRO A 28 -25.77 28.34 2.66
CA PRO A 28 -24.81 27.63 1.81
C PRO A 28 -23.45 27.41 2.51
N ILE A 29 -23.03 28.36 3.35
CA ILE A 29 -21.78 28.26 4.11
C ILE A 29 -21.90 27.19 5.19
N GLU A 30 -22.93 27.23 6.03
CA GLU A 30 -23.17 26.21 7.07
C GLU A 30 -23.26 24.80 6.48
N PHE A 31 -23.95 24.67 5.34
CA PHE A 31 -24.03 23.40 4.63
C PHE A 31 -22.65 22.91 4.19
N CYS A 32 -21.86 23.75 3.51
CA CYS A 32 -20.52 23.40 3.07
C CYS A 32 -19.60 23.04 4.25
N THR A 33 -19.67 23.78 5.36
CA THR A 33 -18.91 23.50 6.59
C THR A 33 -19.31 22.15 7.17
N SER A 34 -20.60 21.88 7.33
CA SER A 34 -21.07 20.60 7.86
C SER A 34 -20.67 19.41 6.98
N VAL A 35 -20.71 19.56 5.66
CA VAL A 35 -20.20 18.53 4.73
C VAL A 35 -18.70 18.30 4.94
N LYS A 36 -17.92 19.38 5.08
CA LYS A 36 -16.47 19.29 5.28
C LYS A 36 -16.11 18.58 6.59
N GLU A 37 -16.76 18.94 7.68
CA GLU A 37 -16.61 18.31 9.00
C GLU A 37 -16.95 16.81 8.93
N LYS A 38 -18.07 16.44 8.28
CA LYS A 38 -18.45 15.04 8.08
C LYS A 38 -17.42 14.27 7.28
N VAL A 39 -16.87 14.85 6.21
CA VAL A 39 -15.82 14.21 5.40
C VAL A 39 -14.56 13.98 6.25
N ALA A 40 -14.11 15.00 6.99
CA ALA A 40 -12.95 14.88 7.86
C ALA A 40 -13.14 13.84 8.98
N ARG A 41 -14.31 13.82 9.63
CA ARG A 41 -14.68 12.79 10.61
C ARG A 41 -14.60 11.39 10.01
N ASN A 42 -15.17 11.19 8.82
CA ASN A 42 -15.13 9.89 8.16
C ASN A 42 -13.69 9.48 7.81
N MET A 43 -12.86 10.42 7.34
CA MET A 43 -11.43 10.16 7.10
C MET A 43 -10.71 9.69 8.37
N ALA A 44 -10.91 10.40 9.50
CA ALA A 44 -10.32 10.03 10.79
C ALA A 44 -10.81 8.66 11.25
N LEU A 45 -12.12 8.40 11.17
CA LEU A 45 -12.71 7.12 11.57
C LEU A 45 -12.16 5.96 10.73
N HIS A 46 -12.08 6.11 9.41
CA HIS A 46 -11.54 5.07 8.54
C HIS A 46 -10.06 4.81 8.82
N LEU A 47 -9.25 5.85 9.02
CA LEU A 47 -7.84 5.73 9.37
C LEU A 47 -7.67 4.98 10.70
N LEU A 48 -8.39 5.40 11.73
CA LEU A 48 -8.29 4.81 13.07
C LEU A 48 -8.80 3.37 13.09
N SER A 49 -9.91 3.07 12.42
CA SER A 49 -10.43 1.70 12.28
C SER A 49 -9.46 0.78 11.52
N TYR A 50 -8.70 1.32 10.56
CA TYR A 50 -7.67 0.56 9.86
C TYR A 50 -6.47 0.24 10.77
N ILE A 51 -6.05 1.18 11.62
CA ILE A 51 -4.91 1.01 12.53
C ILE A 51 -5.29 0.15 13.75
N LEU A 52 -6.47 0.39 14.33
CA LEU A 52 -6.92 -0.20 15.58
C LEU A 52 -7.84 -1.39 15.33
N THR A 53 -7.35 -2.40 14.60
CA THR A 53 -8.17 -3.55 14.13
C THR A 53 -8.85 -4.35 15.24
N ALA A 54 -8.34 -4.28 16.48
CA ALA A 54 -8.91 -4.94 17.64
C ALA A 54 -9.94 -4.08 18.41
N VAL A 55 -10.08 -2.80 18.08
CA VAL A 55 -11.01 -1.87 18.74
C VAL A 55 -12.31 -1.80 17.94
N PRO A 56 -13.48 -1.97 18.56
CA PRO A 56 -14.76 -1.82 17.86
C PRO A 56 -14.92 -0.41 17.28
N CYS A 57 -15.40 -0.32 16.04
CA CYS A 57 -15.62 0.95 15.33
C CYS A 57 -16.44 1.95 16.17
N GLU A 58 -17.52 1.48 16.81
CA GLU A 58 -18.40 2.29 17.67
C GLU A 58 -17.66 2.96 18.83
N SER A 59 -16.60 2.32 19.35
CA SER A 59 -15.78 2.90 20.43
C SER A 59 -14.90 4.04 19.93
N ILE A 60 -14.42 3.92 18.69
CA ILE A 60 -13.65 4.97 18.01
C ILE A 60 -14.55 6.17 17.71
N GLU A 61 -15.77 5.91 17.22
CA GLU A 61 -16.76 6.97 16.93
C GLU A 61 -17.06 7.83 18.13
N LYS A 62 -17.35 7.24 19.30
CA LYS A 62 -17.64 8.01 20.52
C LYS A 62 -16.51 8.96 20.92
N ILE A 63 -15.26 8.56 20.73
CA ILE A 63 -14.10 9.41 21.02
C ILE A 63 -14.02 10.55 20.00
N LEU A 64 -14.21 10.26 18.70
CA LEU A 64 -14.21 11.29 17.65
C LEU A 64 -15.38 12.27 17.75
N ASP A 65 -16.53 11.82 18.22
CA ASP A 65 -17.75 12.62 18.40
C ASP A 65 -17.68 13.54 19.63
N GLY A 66 -16.62 13.44 20.43
CA GLY A 66 -16.41 14.28 21.59
C GLY A 66 -17.20 13.83 22.82
N ASP A 67 -17.73 12.60 22.84
CA ASP A 67 -18.36 12.02 24.04
C ASP A 67 -17.35 11.88 25.19
N TYR A 68 -16.06 11.88 24.86
CA TYR A 68 -14.95 11.83 25.81
C TYR A 68 -13.97 12.98 25.54
N PRO A 69 -13.38 13.59 26.59
CA PRO A 69 -12.35 14.61 26.45
C PRO A 69 -10.98 13.96 26.11
N ALA A 70 -10.93 13.19 25.04
CA ALA A 70 -9.77 12.41 24.61
C ALA A 70 -9.58 12.54 23.09
N LYS A 71 -8.32 12.42 22.66
CA LYS A 71 -7.96 12.31 21.24
C LYS A 71 -7.00 11.16 21.03
N PHE A 72 -7.03 10.57 19.84
CA PHE A 72 -6.04 9.57 19.46
C PHE A 72 -4.74 10.24 19.08
N LYS A 73 -3.63 9.76 19.66
CA LYS A 73 -2.28 10.13 19.25
C LYS A 73 -1.67 9.01 18.40
N LEU A 74 -1.32 9.33 17.16
CA LEU A 74 -0.65 8.39 16.26
C LEU A 74 0.86 8.62 16.32
N GLN A 75 1.60 7.52 16.49
CA GLN A 75 3.08 7.53 16.48
C GLN A 75 3.67 7.39 15.06
N VAL A 76 2.80 7.37 14.04
CA VAL A 76 3.17 7.28 12.63
C VAL A 76 2.62 8.51 11.90
N PRO A 77 3.36 9.04 10.90
CA PRO A 77 2.88 10.17 10.12
C PRO A 77 1.67 9.78 9.27
N VAL A 78 0.77 10.73 9.05
CA VAL A 78 -0.41 10.59 8.18
C VAL A 78 -0.16 11.41 6.92
N VAL A 79 0.04 10.73 5.78
CA VAL A 79 0.30 11.40 4.51
C VAL A 79 -1.01 11.53 3.73
N LEU A 80 -1.41 12.75 3.43
CA LEU A 80 -2.62 13.03 2.66
C LEU A 80 -2.33 13.10 1.16
N LEU A 81 -3.02 12.29 0.36
CA LEU A 81 -2.89 12.20 -1.10
C LEU A 81 -4.26 12.30 -1.77
N GLY A 82 -4.34 13.00 -2.90
CA GLY A 82 -5.54 13.23 -3.70
C GLY A 82 -5.89 14.71 -3.87
N GLY A 83 -6.78 15.01 -4.82
CA GLY A 83 -7.08 16.39 -5.25
C GLY A 83 -7.45 17.38 -4.13
N PRO A 84 -8.50 17.12 -3.32
CA PRO A 84 -8.97 18.10 -2.34
C PRO A 84 -8.27 18.01 -0.98
N VAL A 85 -7.26 17.16 -0.79
CA VAL A 85 -6.77 16.82 0.56
C VAL A 85 -6.16 17.99 1.33
N ARG A 86 -5.62 18.99 0.61
CA ARG A 86 -5.12 20.23 1.22
C ARG A 86 -6.19 20.94 2.04
N ALA A 87 -7.44 20.91 1.58
CA ALA A 87 -8.55 21.57 2.24
C ALA A 87 -9.05 20.83 3.49
N HIS A 88 -8.59 19.60 3.76
CA HIS A 88 -9.03 18.79 4.89
C HIS A 88 -7.99 18.66 6.00
N ARG A 89 -6.79 19.24 5.83
CA ARG A 89 -5.69 19.12 6.78
C ARG A 89 -6.08 19.60 8.17
N LYS A 90 -6.66 20.80 8.24
CA LYS A 90 -6.98 21.46 9.50
C LYS A 90 -8.02 20.68 10.31
N GLU A 91 -9.09 20.23 9.66
CA GLU A 91 -10.15 19.44 10.33
C GLU A 91 -9.60 18.11 10.85
N LEU A 92 -8.65 17.52 10.12
CA LEU A 92 -8.02 16.27 10.55
C LEU A 92 -7.11 16.48 11.76
N GLU A 93 -6.32 17.56 11.80
CA GLU A 93 -5.50 17.96 12.95
C GLU A 93 -6.35 18.24 14.21
N GLU A 94 -7.59 18.69 14.02
CA GLU A 94 -8.55 18.88 15.11
C GLU A 94 -9.08 17.54 15.67
N LEU A 95 -9.16 16.48 14.87
CA LEU A 95 -9.71 15.17 15.26
C LEU A 95 -8.65 14.20 15.81
N ILE A 96 -7.42 14.25 15.29
CA ILE A 96 -6.34 13.33 15.66
C ILE A 96 -5.02 14.08 15.92
N ASP A 97 -4.26 13.63 16.92
CA ASP A 97 -2.90 14.12 17.20
C ASP A 97 -1.91 13.26 16.39
N ALA A 98 -1.46 13.76 15.24
CA ALA A 98 -0.52 13.07 14.37
C ALA A 98 0.33 14.07 13.58
N ASP A 99 1.49 13.63 13.09
CA ASP A 99 2.25 14.38 12.10
C ASP A 99 1.56 14.26 10.72
N ILE A 100 0.73 15.25 10.38
CA ILE A 100 -0.04 15.27 9.14
C ILE A 100 0.77 15.98 8.04
N LEU A 101 1.15 15.21 7.03
CA LEU A 101 1.97 15.65 5.91
C LEU A 101 1.14 15.77 4.64
N VAL A 102 1.32 16.88 3.92
CA VAL A 102 0.71 17.09 2.60
C VAL A 102 1.81 17.40 1.58
N PRO A 103 2.23 16.42 0.78
CA PRO A 103 3.29 16.60 -0.23
C PRO A 103 2.97 17.69 -1.25
N GLU A 104 3.98 18.23 -1.94
CA GLU A 104 3.83 19.28 -2.95
C GLU A 104 2.89 18.87 -4.11
N HIS A 105 2.97 17.62 -4.55
CA HIS A 105 2.16 17.07 -5.65
C HIS A 105 1.13 16.04 -5.17
N ALA A 106 0.51 16.29 -4.01
CA ALA A 106 -0.45 15.38 -3.39
C ALA A 106 -1.61 15.00 -4.32
N GLU A 107 -2.05 15.90 -5.20
CA GLU A 107 -3.13 15.72 -6.16
C GLU A 107 -2.89 14.60 -7.18
N VAL A 108 -1.62 14.28 -7.46
CA VAL A 108 -1.21 13.23 -8.40
C VAL A 108 -0.44 12.09 -7.73
N GLY A 109 -0.52 11.96 -6.39
CA GLY A 109 0.22 10.96 -5.63
C GLY A 109 0.10 9.53 -6.18
N ASN A 110 -1.11 9.12 -6.57
CA ASN A 110 -1.34 7.81 -7.18
C ASN A 110 -0.61 7.63 -8.53
N ALA A 111 -0.57 8.66 -9.36
CA ALA A 111 0.11 8.62 -10.66
C ALA A 111 1.64 8.58 -10.49
N VAL A 112 2.17 9.37 -9.54
CA VAL A 112 3.59 9.33 -9.17
C VAL A 112 3.96 7.93 -8.64
N GLY A 113 3.14 7.35 -7.77
CA GLY A 113 3.32 5.98 -7.27
C GLY A 113 3.33 4.93 -8.38
N ALA A 114 2.41 5.02 -9.35
CA ALA A 114 2.38 4.12 -10.50
C ALA A 114 3.61 4.26 -11.41
N LEU A 115 4.11 5.49 -11.61
CA LEU A 115 5.33 5.73 -12.37
C LEU A 115 6.55 5.13 -11.68
N LEU A 116 6.69 5.36 -10.37
CA LEU A 116 7.79 4.82 -9.57
C LEU A 116 7.70 3.29 -9.43
N GLY A 117 6.49 2.73 -9.46
CA GLY A 117 6.26 1.28 -9.43
C GLY A 117 6.86 0.50 -10.61
N LYS A 118 7.24 1.18 -11.71
CA LYS A 118 7.98 0.56 -12.84
C LYS A 118 9.38 0.07 -12.45
N GLY A 119 9.87 0.41 -11.27
CA GLY A 119 11.14 -0.11 -10.74
C GLY A 119 10.99 -1.37 -9.88
N ILE A 120 9.82 -2.02 -9.77
CA ILE A 120 9.66 -3.18 -8.88
C ILE A 120 9.35 -4.44 -9.66
N LYS A 121 10.16 -5.48 -9.49
CA LYS A 121 9.91 -6.82 -10.05
C LYS A 121 9.89 -7.85 -8.94
N ARG A 122 8.87 -8.70 -8.95
CA ARG A 122 8.76 -9.89 -8.09
C ARG A 122 8.80 -11.13 -8.97
N ALA A 123 9.72 -12.03 -8.67
CA ALA A 123 9.82 -13.36 -9.27
C ALA A 123 9.56 -14.39 -8.17
N GLU A 124 8.41 -15.03 -8.24
CA GLU A 124 8.03 -16.12 -7.33
C GLU A 124 8.33 -17.45 -8.00
N ILE A 125 9.08 -18.30 -7.28
CA ILE A 125 9.54 -19.60 -7.78
C ILE A 125 9.22 -20.65 -6.73
N LEU A 126 8.46 -21.65 -7.15
CA LEU A 126 7.99 -22.73 -6.31
C LEU A 126 8.88 -23.97 -6.51
N ILE A 127 9.33 -24.57 -5.42
CA ILE A 127 10.10 -25.82 -5.42
C ILE A 127 9.34 -26.87 -4.60
N ARG A 128 9.14 -28.05 -5.18
CA ARG A 128 8.49 -29.18 -4.52
C ARG A 128 9.17 -30.50 -4.90
N PRO A 129 9.21 -31.51 -4.01
CA PRO A 129 9.58 -32.85 -4.44
C PRO A 129 8.61 -33.33 -5.53
N GLU A 130 9.11 -34.09 -6.50
CA GLU A 130 8.29 -34.68 -7.56
C GLU A 130 7.32 -35.73 -6.99
N SER A 131 7.74 -36.44 -5.94
CA SER A 131 6.93 -37.44 -5.26
C SER A 131 7.12 -37.36 -3.74
N LEU A 132 6.00 -37.32 -3.01
CA LEU A 132 6.01 -37.41 -1.55
C LEU A 132 6.36 -38.81 -1.02
N MET A 133 6.32 -39.84 -1.89
CA MET A 133 6.78 -41.19 -1.56
C MET A 133 8.31 -41.32 -1.61
N SER A 134 9.01 -40.34 -2.20
CA SER A 134 10.47 -40.29 -2.28
C SER A 134 10.95 -38.84 -2.16
N PRO A 135 10.67 -38.18 -1.02
CA PRO A 135 10.80 -36.73 -0.86
C PRO A 135 12.24 -36.21 -0.88
N ASP A 136 13.24 -37.09 -0.78
CA ASP A 136 14.65 -36.73 -0.83
C ASP A 136 15.23 -36.71 -2.25
N ARG A 137 14.45 -37.12 -3.26
CA ARG A 137 14.89 -37.28 -4.64
C ARG A 137 13.96 -36.53 -5.57
N ASP A 138 14.55 -35.95 -6.60
CA ASP A 138 13.84 -35.29 -7.69
C ASP A 138 12.92 -34.16 -7.23
N PHE A 139 13.30 -32.93 -7.59
CA PHE A 139 12.61 -31.70 -7.23
C PHE A 139 12.19 -30.99 -8.50
N LEU A 140 10.94 -30.53 -8.51
CA LEU A 140 10.38 -29.70 -9.55
C LEU A 140 10.52 -28.23 -9.14
N VAL A 141 11.06 -27.42 -10.04
CA VAL A 141 11.13 -25.97 -9.93
C VAL A 141 10.16 -25.37 -10.92
N PHE A 142 9.18 -24.63 -10.43
CA PHE A 142 8.20 -23.91 -11.22
C PHE A 142 8.56 -22.41 -11.18
N ALA A 143 9.12 -21.93 -12.27
CA ALA A 143 9.44 -20.52 -12.46
C ALA A 143 8.49 -19.91 -13.52
N PRO A 144 8.36 -18.58 -13.60
CA PRO A 144 7.55 -17.96 -14.64
C PRO A 144 7.91 -18.48 -16.04
N GLY A 145 6.95 -19.13 -16.71
CA GLY A 145 7.12 -19.67 -18.06
C GLY A 145 7.97 -20.95 -18.19
N SER A 146 8.42 -21.58 -17.10
CA SER A 146 9.20 -22.82 -17.18
C SER A 146 9.00 -23.77 -16.00
N ARG A 147 9.17 -25.07 -16.26
CA ARG A 147 9.22 -26.12 -15.25
C ARG A 147 10.47 -26.94 -15.46
N LEU A 148 11.31 -27.03 -14.44
CA LEU A 148 12.58 -27.74 -14.47
C LEU A 148 12.59 -28.85 -13.43
N LYS A 149 13.40 -29.88 -13.67
CA LYS A 149 13.58 -31.01 -12.75
C LYS A 149 15.04 -31.11 -12.35
N PHE A 150 15.30 -31.33 -11.06
CA PHE A 150 16.64 -31.50 -10.50
C PHE A 150 16.66 -32.66 -9.52
N GLU A 151 17.74 -33.44 -9.51
CA GLU A 151 17.85 -34.64 -8.66
C GLU A 151 17.85 -34.32 -7.15
N THR A 152 18.31 -33.13 -6.77
CA THR A 152 18.54 -32.74 -5.37
C THR A 152 17.96 -31.36 -5.06
N TYR A 153 17.46 -31.18 -3.84
CA TYR A 153 16.91 -29.90 -3.38
C TYR A 153 17.92 -28.73 -3.46
N SER A 154 19.19 -28.97 -3.15
CA SER A 154 20.23 -27.92 -3.21
C SER A 154 20.40 -27.37 -4.63
N LYS A 155 20.56 -28.24 -5.64
CA LYS A 155 20.60 -27.86 -7.07
C LYS A 155 19.32 -27.12 -7.49
N ALA A 156 18.15 -27.59 -7.04
CA ALA A 156 16.87 -26.95 -7.34
C ALA A 156 16.81 -25.51 -6.78
N LEU A 157 17.24 -25.32 -5.53
CA LEU A 157 17.25 -24.01 -4.87
C LEU A 157 18.27 -23.05 -5.48
N GLU A 158 19.47 -23.54 -5.80
CA GLU A 158 20.50 -22.75 -6.48
C GLU A 158 19.98 -22.27 -7.84
N LYS A 159 19.43 -23.17 -8.65
CA LYS A 159 18.92 -22.81 -9.97
C LYS A 159 17.69 -21.93 -9.91
N ALA A 160 16.80 -22.15 -8.95
CA ALA A 160 15.67 -21.25 -8.69
C ALA A 160 16.16 -19.83 -8.36
N THR A 161 17.18 -19.71 -7.50
CA THR A 161 17.75 -18.41 -7.12
C THR A 161 18.38 -17.70 -8.32
N GLU A 162 19.12 -18.43 -9.16
CA GLU A 162 19.71 -17.89 -10.39
C GLU A 162 18.63 -17.39 -11.35
N ILE A 163 17.58 -18.20 -11.59
CA ILE A 163 16.47 -17.82 -12.47
C ILE A 163 15.75 -16.58 -11.93
N GLY A 164 15.45 -16.55 -10.62
CA GLY A 164 14.76 -15.43 -9.99
C GLY A 164 15.55 -14.13 -10.10
N LYS A 165 16.85 -14.18 -9.80
CA LYS A 165 17.75 -13.02 -9.95
C LYS A 165 17.80 -12.55 -11.40
N LYS A 166 17.98 -13.47 -12.35
CA LYS A 166 18.02 -13.14 -13.77
C LYS A 166 16.73 -12.48 -14.26
N LEU A 167 15.56 -13.02 -13.90
CA LEU A 167 14.26 -12.43 -14.25
C LEU A 167 14.08 -11.01 -13.72
N VAL A 168 14.58 -10.75 -12.50
CA VAL A 168 14.58 -9.43 -11.90
C VAL A 168 15.55 -8.50 -12.64
N GLU A 169 16.80 -8.91 -12.84
CA GLU A 169 17.83 -8.12 -13.52
C GLU A 169 17.44 -7.76 -14.94
N ASP A 170 16.90 -8.70 -15.70
CA ASP A 170 16.48 -8.49 -17.09
C ASP A 170 15.33 -7.46 -17.15
N TYR A 171 14.34 -7.57 -16.25
CA TYR A 171 13.28 -6.55 -16.15
C TYR A 171 13.82 -5.16 -15.78
N MET A 172 14.77 -5.09 -14.84
CA MET A 172 15.36 -3.79 -14.46
C MET A 172 16.10 -3.14 -15.62
N LYS A 173 16.84 -3.94 -16.41
CA LYS A 173 17.51 -3.46 -17.63
C LYS A 173 16.51 -2.96 -18.65
N GLU A 174 15.40 -3.67 -18.87
CA GLU A 174 14.31 -3.22 -19.76
C GLU A 174 13.71 -1.87 -19.28
N CYS A 175 13.68 -1.63 -17.97
CA CYS A 175 13.25 -0.37 -17.38
C CYS A 175 14.32 0.74 -17.38
N GLY A 176 15.50 0.45 -17.93
CA GLY A 176 16.64 1.37 -18.00
C GLY A 176 17.40 1.54 -16.67
N LEU A 177 17.29 0.58 -15.75
CA LEU A 177 17.90 0.61 -14.41
C LEU A 177 19.03 -0.41 -14.34
N SER A 178 20.17 -0.03 -13.75
CA SER A 178 21.32 -0.94 -13.61
C SER A 178 22.28 -0.55 -12.48
N GLY A 179 23.17 -1.49 -12.12
CA GLY A 179 24.24 -1.23 -11.16
C GLY A 179 23.73 -0.89 -9.77
N ASN A 180 24.20 0.24 -9.22
CA ASN A 180 23.84 0.74 -7.90
C ASN A 180 22.38 1.22 -7.77
N GLN A 181 21.65 1.34 -8.89
CA GLN A 181 20.26 1.76 -8.90
C GLN A 181 19.29 0.60 -8.59
N VAL A 182 19.79 -0.63 -8.43
CA VAL A 182 18.95 -1.81 -8.24
C VAL A 182 19.37 -2.55 -6.98
N GLU A 183 18.44 -2.67 -6.05
CA GLU A 183 18.58 -3.54 -4.89
C GLU A 183 17.82 -4.84 -5.16
N ILE A 184 18.48 -5.99 -5.01
CA ILE A 184 17.86 -7.30 -5.16
C ILE A 184 17.90 -8.03 -3.82
N SER A 185 16.74 -8.41 -3.32
CA SER A 185 16.58 -9.25 -2.13
C SER A 185 15.88 -10.55 -2.48
N SER A 186 16.10 -11.57 -1.65
CA SER A 186 15.43 -12.87 -1.79
C SER A 186 14.95 -13.37 -0.45
N GLU A 187 13.68 -13.75 -0.38
CA GLU A 187 13.04 -14.36 0.78
C GLU A 187 12.64 -15.80 0.44
N LYS A 188 12.90 -16.72 1.36
CA LYS A 188 12.53 -18.14 1.21
C LYS A 188 11.56 -18.54 2.31
N LYS A 189 10.37 -18.97 1.92
CA LYS A 189 9.37 -19.55 2.83
C LYS A 189 9.23 -21.04 2.56
N THR A 190 9.24 -21.83 3.61
CA THR A 190 9.16 -23.30 3.51
C THR A 190 7.96 -23.82 4.27
N VAL A 191 7.31 -24.85 3.74
CA VAL A 191 6.18 -25.53 4.39
C VAL A 191 6.48 -27.02 4.50
N SER A 192 6.39 -27.54 5.73
CA SER A 192 6.49 -28.96 6.07
C SER A 192 5.69 -29.26 7.35
N PRO A 193 5.15 -30.48 7.51
CA PRO A 193 4.55 -30.94 8.76
C PRO A 193 5.56 -31.05 9.91
N ASP A 194 5.05 -31.06 11.15
CA ASP A 194 5.87 -31.33 12.33
C ASP A 194 6.50 -32.73 12.27
N GLY A 195 7.78 -32.83 12.63
CA GLY A 195 8.54 -34.08 12.58
C GLY A 195 9.00 -34.51 11.18
N TRP A 196 8.86 -33.64 10.18
CA TRP A 196 9.36 -33.88 8.82
C TRP A 196 10.89 -33.82 8.75
N ASN A 197 11.53 -34.93 8.39
CA ASN A 197 12.99 -35.08 8.36
C ASN A 197 13.59 -35.09 6.94
N HIS A 198 12.84 -34.62 5.94
CA HIS A 198 13.25 -34.52 4.54
C HIS A 198 13.35 -33.06 4.10
N PRO A 199 13.88 -32.74 2.90
CA PRO A 199 13.76 -31.41 2.33
C PRO A 199 12.30 -30.91 2.30
N PRO A 200 12.04 -29.59 2.35
CA PRO A 200 10.70 -29.06 2.51
C PRO A 200 9.70 -29.58 1.47
N MET A 201 8.46 -29.87 1.89
CA MET A 201 7.39 -30.27 0.96
C MET A 201 7.05 -29.16 -0.03
N GLU A 202 7.25 -27.92 0.39
CA GLU A 202 7.14 -26.76 -0.46
C GLU A 202 8.17 -25.71 -0.05
N THR A 203 8.80 -25.10 -1.04
CA THR A 203 9.61 -23.89 -0.87
C THR A 203 9.14 -22.84 -1.86
N ASN A 204 8.64 -21.72 -1.35
CA ASN A 204 8.35 -20.53 -2.12
C ASN A 204 9.53 -19.57 -1.99
N LEU A 205 10.28 -19.41 -3.07
CA LEU A 205 11.36 -18.45 -3.20
C LEU A 205 10.82 -17.19 -3.88
N LEU A 206 10.83 -16.08 -3.15
CA LEU A 206 10.47 -14.77 -3.66
C LEU A 206 11.75 -13.96 -3.87
N VAL A 207 12.07 -13.63 -5.12
CA VAL A 207 13.14 -12.68 -5.46
C VAL A 207 12.51 -11.35 -5.83
N VAL A 208 12.92 -10.28 -5.15
CA VAL A 208 12.40 -8.92 -5.37
C VAL A 208 13.53 -8.03 -5.81
N GLY A 209 13.36 -7.36 -6.95
CA GLY A 209 14.18 -6.22 -7.31
C GLY A 209 13.42 -4.93 -7.05
N VAL A 210 14.10 -3.97 -6.44
CA VAL A 210 13.64 -2.59 -6.27
C VAL A 210 14.66 -1.67 -6.92
N GLY A 211 14.19 -0.98 -7.95
CA GLY A 211 14.92 0.02 -8.68
C GLY A 211 14.70 1.40 -8.07
N MET A 212 15.78 2.03 -7.61
CA MET A 212 15.79 3.40 -7.09
C MET A 212 16.28 4.32 -8.21
N ARG A 213 15.37 5.15 -8.74
CA ARG A 213 15.77 6.26 -9.60
C ARG A 213 16.19 7.41 -8.69
N GLU A 214 17.44 7.86 -8.81
CA GLU A 214 17.84 9.16 -8.27
C GLU A 214 17.02 10.23 -9.00
N LEU A 215 15.96 10.68 -8.35
CA LEU A 215 15.22 11.85 -8.76
C LEU A 215 16.16 13.03 -8.54
N HIS A 216 16.70 13.57 -9.63
CA HIS A 216 17.29 14.90 -9.61
C HIS A 216 16.11 15.86 -9.44
N VAL A 217 15.86 16.27 -8.19
CA VAL A 217 14.94 17.35 -7.84
C VAL A 217 15.69 18.67 -7.97
#